data_AF-A0AAD3XHQ2-F1
#
_entry.id   AF-A0AAD3XHQ2-F1
#
_cell.length_a   1.000
_cell.length_b   1.000
_cell.length_c   1.000
_cell.angle_alpha   90.00
_cell.angle_beta   90.00
_cell.angle_gamma   90.00
#
_symmetry.space_group_name_H-M   'P 1'
#
loop_
_entity.id
_entity.type
_entity.pdbx_description
1 polymer ?
#
loop_
_entity_poly.entity_id
_entity_poly.type
_entity_poly.pdbx_seq_one_letter_code
_entity_poly.pdbx_strand_id
1 'polypeptide(L)'
;MEDSLFPNVHLSEFFPSLDYFHQPSCFTQNSALDLKLSVVLVPTRELPPKRVYKNNGYLMVSCNGGLNQMRSVICDMVAIARYLNVTLIVPELDKTSFWADPCEFQDIFDVDHFITSLRDEGRILEELPPRLKKRVELGRIYSMAPISWSDVLYYHNQILPLKQKYKVVHLNRTDARLANNGQPLEILKLRFRVNFGGLRFTPQIEELGRKIVKLMRQKGPFLLLHLRYEMDMLAFSGCTKGCNSEEVEELTRMRYSYPW
;
A
#
# COMPACT_ATOMS: atom_id res chain seq x y z
N MET A 1 -17.42 23.45 42.29
CA MET A 1 -18.38 22.32 42.30
C MET A 1 -18.66 22.04 40.84
N GLU A 2 -17.80 21.24 40.22
CA GLU A 2 -17.95 20.77 38.85
C GLU A 2 -17.49 19.30 38.88
N ASP A 3 -18.46 18.42 38.71
CA ASP A 3 -18.34 16.98 38.90
C ASP A 3 -17.62 16.34 37.70
N SER A 4 -16.44 15.77 37.95
CA SER A 4 -15.72 14.94 36.99
C SER A 4 -16.35 13.55 36.93
N LEU A 5 -17.19 13.32 35.92
CA LEU A 5 -17.83 12.05 35.61
C LEU A 5 -16.94 11.10 34.81
N PHE A 6 -15.70 10.86 35.24
CA PHE A 6 -14.91 9.69 34.80
C PHE A 6 -13.93 9.33 35.93
N PRO A 7 -13.91 8.08 36.44
CA PRO A 7 -12.91 7.69 37.41
C PRO A 7 -11.51 7.77 36.77
N ASN A 8 -10.54 8.28 37.52
CA ASN A 8 -9.13 8.29 37.15
C ASN A 8 -8.65 6.84 36.97
N VAL A 9 -8.73 6.32 35.73
CA VAL A 9 -8.14 5.02 35.38
C VAL A 9 -6.67 5.26 35.08
N HIS A 10 -5.80 4.75 35.95
CA HIS A 10 -4.35 4.81 35.77
C HIS A 10 -3.97 3.86 34.63
N LEU A 11 -3.43 4.38 33.53
CA LEU A 11 -3.04 3.61 32.33
C LEU A 11 -1.99 2.51 32.59
N SER A 12 -1.36 2.51 33.77
CA SER A 12 -0.47 1.45 34.25
C SER A 12 -1.17 0.11 34.53
N GLU A 13 -2.50 0.06 34.60
CA GLU A 13 -3.25 -1.20 34.78
C GLU A 13 -3.47 -1.99 33.48
N PHE A 14 -3.24 -1.39 32.30
CA PHE A 14 -3.48 -2.06 31.01
C PHE A 14 -2.25 -2.68 30.35
N PHE A 15 -1.03 -2.42 30.86
CA PHE A 15 0.19 -2.94 30.26
C PHE A 15 1.22 -3.35 31.33
N PRO A 16 1.14 -4.56 31.88
CA PRO A 16 2.27 -5.13 32.58
C PRO A 16 3.32 -5.58 31.54
N SER A 17 4.52 -5.03 31.66
CA SER A 17 5.81 -5.51 31.10
C SER A 17 5.85 -5.82 29.60
N LEU A 18 6.49 -4.92 28.84
CA LEU A 18 7.06 -5.17 27.53
C LEU A 18 8.24 -6.16 27.67
N ASP A 19 7.94 -7.44 27.64
CA ASP A 19 8.92 -8.50 27.40
C ASP A 19 8.13 -9.66 26.82
N TYR A 20 7.98 -9.72 25.49
CA TYR A 20 7.69 -10.94 24.69
C TYR A 20 7.50 -10.53 23.21
N PHE A 21 8.58 -10.13 22.54
CA PHE A 21 8.65 -10.24 21.07
C PHE A 21 9.31 -11.58 20.72
N HIS A 22 8.55 -12.67 20.86
CA HIS A 22 8.86 -13.92 20.19
C HIS A 22 7.98 -14.06 18.95
N GLN A 23 8.65 -14.02 17.80
CA GLN A 23 8.14 -14.23 16.45
C GLN A 23 7.52 -15.64 16.33
N PRO A 24 6.28 -15.80 15.85
CA PRO A 24 5.80 -17.13 15.47
C PRO A 24 6.37 -17.53 14.11
N SER A 25 7.20 -18.57 14.15
CA SER A 25 7.69 -19.35 13.01
C SER A 25 6.53 -19.88 12.16
N CYS A 26 6.78 -19.97 10.84
CA CYS A 26 5.90 -20.50 9.80
C CYS A 26 5.15 -21.78 10.21
N PHE A 27 3.83 -21.80 10.01
CA PHE A 27 3.03 -23.02 10.12
C PHE A 27 3.05 -23.81 8.80
N THR A 28 3.67 -24.98 8.85
CA THR A 28 3.57 -26.06 7.86
C THR A 28 2.22 -26.78 7.93
N GLN A 29 1.82 -27.32 6.78
CA GLN A 29 0.53 -27.90 6.43
C GLN A 29 0.14 -29.18 7.21
N ASN A 30 -1.16 -29.36 7.46
CA ASN A 30 -1.98 -30.46 6.90
C ASN A 30 -3.33 -30.60 7.63
N SER A 31 -4.43 -30.47 6.91
CA SER A 31 -5.53 -31.47 6.97
C SER A 31 -6.47 -31.27 5.79
N ALA A 32 -6.62 -32.33 5.00
CA ALA A 32 -7.63 -32.43 3.97
C ALA A 32 -8.98 -32.67 4.64
N LEU A 33 -9.93 -31.76 4.42
CA LEU A 33 -11.35 -31.99 4.69
C LEU A 33 -12.14 -31.67 3.44
N ASP A 34 -12.67 -32.74 2.87
CA ASP A 34 -13.51 -32.81 1.68
C ASP A 34 -14.84 -32.08 1.94
N LEU A 35 -14.99 -30.90 1.35
CA LEU A 35 -16.22 -30.10 1.38
C LEU A 35 -16.81 -30.07 -0.02
N LYS A 36 -17.85 -30.89 -0.24
CA LYS A 36 -18.70 -30.86 -1.43
C LYS A 36 -19.27 -29.46 -1.63
N LEU A 37 -18.70 -28.72 -2.57
CA LEU A 37 -19.17 -27.40 -2.97
C LEU A 37 -20.33 -27.57 -3.94
N SER A 38 -21.54 -27.26 -3.49
CA SER A 38 -22.69 -27.00 -4.36
C SER A 38 -22.35 -25.79 -5.24
N VAL A 39 -22.21 -26.02 -6.55
CA VAL A 39 -21.89 -25.00 -7.56
C VAL A 39 -23.05 -24.01 -7.64
N VAL A 40 -22.92 -22.88 -6.94
CA VAL A 40 -23.71 -21.69 -7.24
C VAL A 40 -23.12 -21.11 -8.52
N LEU A 41 -23.87 -21.15 -9.62
CA LEU A 41 -23.50 -20.51 -10.88
C LEU A 41 -23.41 -18.99 -10.64
N VAL A 42 -22.19 -18.50 -10.43
CA VAL A 42 -21.89 -17.07 -10.42
C VAL A 42 -22.12 -16.55 -11.84
N PRO A 43 -22.92 -15.50 -12.05
CA PRO A 43 -23.10 -14.92 -13.37
C PRO A 43 -21.75 -14.59 -13.99
N THR A 44 -21.50 -15.13 -15.19
CA THR A 44 -20.28 -14.85 -15.97
C THR A 44 -20.14 -13.35 -16.12
N ARG A 45 -19.13 -12.78 -15.43
CA ARG A 45 -18.73 -11.38 -15.58
C ARG A 45 -18.38 -11.18 -17.05
N GLU A 46 -19.24 -10.51 -17.81
CA GLU A 46 -18.93 -10.19 -19.20
C GLU A 46 -17.63 -9.39 -19.24
N LEU A 47 -16.62 -9.99 -19.88
CA LEU A 47 -15.35 -9.33 -20.09
C LEU A 47 -15.54 -8.39 -21.29
N PRO A 48 -15.20 -7.10 -21.19
CA PRO A 48 -15.26 -6.19 -22.30
C PRO A 48 -14.35 -6.70 -23.43
N PRO A 49 -14.63 -6.28 -24.68
CA PRO A 49 -13.86 -6.73 -25.83
C PRO A 49 -12.36 -6.53 -25.60
N LYS A 50 -11.58 -7.52 -26.04
CA LYS A 50 -10.12 -7.52 -25.93
C LYS A 50 -9.57 -6.27 -26.62
N ARG A 51 -9.12 -5.28 -25.84
CA ARG A 51 -8.54 -4.04 -26.38
C ARG A 51 -7.26 -4.36 -27.17
N VAL A 52 -7.14 -3.80 -28.37
CA VAL A 52 -5.88 -3.80 -29.13
C VAL A 52 -4.94 -2.81 -28.46
N TYR A 53 -4.19 -3.28 -27.47
CA TYR A 53 -3.28 -2.42 -26.72
C TYR A 53 -2.01 -2.15 -27.53
N LYS A 54 -1.83 -0.90 -27.97
CA LYS A 54 -0.54 -0.46 -28.52
C LYS A 54 0.44 -0.31 -27.36
N ASN A 55 1.36 -1.26 -27.24
CA ASN A 55 2.31 -1.27 -26.14
C ASN A 55 3.28 -0.09 -26.22
N ASN A 56 3.03 0.92 -25.40
CA ASN A 56 3.91 2.07 -25.24
C ASN A 56 4.95 1.82 -24.14
N GLY A 57 5.48 0.62 -23.97
CA GLY A 57 6.52 0.33 -22.97
C GLY A 57 5.96 0.01 -21.58
N TYR A 58 6.88 -0.20 -20.65
CA TYR A 58 6.61 -0.73 -19.32
C TYR A 58 7.13 0.20 -18.23
N LEU A 59 6.31 0.36 -17.19
CA LEU A 59 6.64 1.10 -15.99
C LEU A 59 6.75 0.10 -14.83
N MET A 60 7.92 0.05 -14.19
CA MET A 60 8.13 -0.63 -12.91
C MET A 60 8.18 0.43 -11.82
N VAL A 61 7.74 0.07 -10.62
CA VAL A 61 7.68 0.97 -9.47
C VAL A 61 8.08 0.20 -8.22
N SER A 62 9.03 0.73 -7.45
CA SER A 62 9.25 0.32 -6.06
C SER A 62 8.64 1.36 -5.12
N CYS A 63 7.59 0.97 -4.41
CA CYS A 63 6.87 1.80 -3.46
C CYS A 63 7.51 1.72 -2.07
N ASN A 64 7.82 2.87 -1.47
CA ASN A 64 8.49 2.94 -0.17
C ASN A 64 7.61 3.59 0.91
N GLY A 65 8.06 3.47 2.16
CA GLY A 65 7.38 4.03 3.33
C GLY A 65 6.43 3.05 4.01
N GLY A 66 5.57 3.54 4.88
CA GLY A 66 4.56 2.70 5.54
C GLY A 66 3.50 2.17 4.57
N LEU A 67 2.81 1.08 4.92
CA LEU A 67 1.83 0.44 4.02
C LEU A 67 0.78 1.41 3.45
N ASN A 68 0.24 2.31 4.27
CA ASN A 68 -0.71 3.33 3.80
C ASN A 68 -0.07 4.36 2.85
N GLN A 69 1.22 4.65 3.03
CA GLN A 69 1.95 5.51 2.11
C GLN A 69 2.14 4.80 0.77
N MET A 70 2.58 3.53 0.79
CA MET A 70 2.72 2.68 -0.38
C MET A 70 1.41 2.55 -1.15
N ARG A 71 0.27 2.32 -0.46
CA ARG A 71 -1.07 2.29 -1.08
C ARG A 71 -1.34 3.56 -1.90
N SER A 72 -1.10 4.73 -1.32
CA SER A 72 -1.30 6.00 -2.01
C SER A 72 -0.32 6.18 -3.19
N VAL A 73 0.90 5.64 -3.11
CA VAL A 73 1.87 5.66 -4.23
C VAL A 73 1.37 4.78 -5.37
N ILE A 74 0.90 3.58 -5.07
CA ILE A 74 0.32 2.67 -6.07
C ILE A 74 -0.83 3.35 -6.80
N CYS A 75 -1.70 4.07 -6.08
CA CYS A 75 -2.80 4.84 -6.67
C CYS A 75 -2.30 5.91 -7.66
N ASP A 76 -1.25 6.64 -7.29
CA ASP A 76 -0.62 7.65 -8.15
C ASP A 76 -0.03 7.01 -9.41
N MET A 77 0.69 5.91 -9.26
CA MET A 77 1.40 5.27 -10.36
C MET A 77 0.46 4.56 -11.34
N VAL A 78 -0.67 4.02 -10.88
CA VAL A 78 -1.72 3.55 -11.78
C VAL A 78 -2.31 4.72 -12.59
N ALA A 79 -2.54 5.87 -11.96
CA ALA A 79 -3.07 7.04 -12.65
C ALA A 79 -2.08 7.59 -13.68
N ILE A 80 -0.80 7.65 -13.34
CA ILE A 80 0.28 8.04 -14.25
C ILE A 80 0.41 7.02 -15.40
N ALA A 81 0.36 5.72 -15.11
CA ALA A 81 0.46 4.69 -16.14
C ALA A 81 -0.66 4.80 -17.17
N ARG A 82 -1.90 5.05 -16.72
CA ARG A 82 -3.04 5.36 -17.60
C ARG A 82 -2.79 6.63 -18.41
N TYR A 83 -2.38 7.72 -17.75
CA TYR A 83 -2.18 9.02 -18.40
C TYR A 83 -1.12 8.95 -19.50
N LEU A 84 -0.02 8.23 -19.28
CA LEU A 84 1.04 8.01 -20.26
C LEU A 84 0.73 6.87 -21.25
N ASN A 85 -0.38 6.17 -21.05
CA ASN A 85 -0.80 4.97 -21.80
C ASN A 85 0.30 3.90 -21.85
N VAL A 86 0.99 3.64 -20.72
CA VAL A 86 2.06 2.64 -20.58
C VAL A 86 1.57 1.42 -19.80
N THR A 87 2.21 0.27 -19.99
CA THR A 87 1.87 -0.94 -19.22
C THR A 87 2.51 -0.85 -17.84
N LEU A 88 1.71 -0.89 -16.78
CA LEU A 88 2.23 -0.98 -15.41
C LEU A 88 2.57 -2.43 -15.08
N ILE A 89 3.72 -2.67 -14.45
CA ILE A 89 4.00 -3.94 -13.79
C ILE A 89 3.53 -3.83 -12.34
N VAL A 90 2.98 -4.92 -11.78
CA VAL A 90 2.55 -4.95 -10.36
C VAL A 90 3.64 -4.34 -9.48
N PRO A 91 3.33 -3.30 -8.67
CA PRO A 91 4.35 -2.58 -7.93
C PRO A 91 5.09 -3.45 -6.91
N GLU A 92 6.39 -3.22 -6.79
CA GLU A 92 7.22 -3.83 -5.76
C GLU A 92 7.06 -3.05 -4.45
N LEU A 93 6.89 -3.75 -3.34
CA LEU A 93 6.86 -3.15 -2.01
C LEU A 93 8.27 -3.10 -1.43
N ASP A 94 8.59 -2.00 -0.76
CA ASP A 94 9.87 -1.83 -0.11
C ASP A 94 10.02 -2.73 1.11
N LYS A 95 11.10 -3.51 1.11
CA LYS A 95 11.46 -4.46 2.18
C LYS A 95 12.60 -3.97 3.05
N THR A 96 13.15 -2.79 2.73
CA THR A 96 14.41 -2.29 3.27
C THR A 96 14.25 -1.05 4.15
N SER A 97 13.06 -0.44 4.17
CA SER A 97 12.78 0.70 5.05
C SER A 97 12.40 0.27 6.46
N PHE A 98 11.88 1.23 7.23
CA PHE A 98 11.60 1.18 8.66
C PHE A 98 10.95 -0.12 9.15
N TRP A 99 10.04 -0.71 8.36
CA TRP A 99 9.30 -1.91 8.77
C TRP A 99 10.04 -3.23 8.50
N ALA A 100 11.06 -3.23 7.62
CA ALA A 100 11.83 -4.40 7.20
C ALA A 100 10.97 -5.64 6.89
N ASP A 101 9.76 -5.42 6.38
CA ASP A 101 8.77 -6.48 6.12
C ASP A 101 9.15 -7.22 4.83
N PRO A 102 9.33 -8.55 4.85
CA PRO A 102 9.66 -9.31 3.64
C PRO A 102 8.46 -9.51 2.70
N CYS A 103 7.24 -9.15 3.10
CA CYS A 103 6.03 -9.37 2.31
C CYS A 103 6.11 -8.70 0.93
N GLU A 104 5.69 -9.44 -0.08
CA GLU A 104 5.50 -8.97 -1.44
C GLU A 104 4.10 -8.38 -1.64
N PHE A 105 3.84 -7.81 -2.82
CA PHE A 105 2.52 -7.30 -3.16
C PHE A 105 1.43 -8.36 -3.01
N GLN A 106 1.68 -9.59 -3.47
CA GLN A 106 0.73 -10.70 -3.45
C GLN A 106 0.44 -11.27 -2.06
N ASP A 107 1.31 -11.01 -1.08
CA ASP A 107 1.09 -11.45 0.29
C ASP A 107 0.04 -10.56 0.99
N ILE A 108 -0.05 -9.30 0.55
CA ILE A 108 -0.94 -8.29 1.13
C ILE A 108 -2.20 -8.09 0.27
N PHE A 109 -2.05 -7.98 -1.04
CA PHE A 109 -3.13 -7.64 -1.97
C PHE A 109 -3.44 -8.76 -2.95
N ASP A 110 -4.72 -8.89 -3.31
CA ASP A 110 -5.18 -9.81 -4.33
C ASP A 110 -4.76 -9.29 -5.73
N VAL A 111 -3.72 -9.90 -6.30
CA VAL A 111 -3.13 -9.53 -7.62
C VAL A 111 -4.14 -9.67 -8.74
N ASP A 112 -4.88 -10.78 -8.79
CA ASP A 112 -5.86 -11.05 -9.83
C ASP A 112 -6.99 -10.02 -9.78
N HIS A 113 -7.50 -9.73 -8.58
CA HIS A 113 -8.49 -8.68 -8.39
C HIS A 113 -7.93 -7.31 -8.77
N PHE A 114 -6.70 -6.97 -8.40
CA PHE A 114 -6.06 -5.71 -8.76
C PHE A 114 -5.98 -5.52 -10.28
N ILE A 115 -5.50 -6.54 -11.01
CA ILE A 115 -5.38 -6.49 -12.48
C ILE A 115 -6.76 -6.46 -13.14
N THR A 116 -7.68 -7.33 -12.71
CA THR A 116 -9.00 -7.46 -13.35
C THR A 116 -9.91 -6.28 -13.07
N SER A 117 -9.87 -5.69 -11.87
CA SER A 117 -10.69 -4.54 -11.50
C SER A 117 -10.26 -3.24 -12.21
N LEU A 118 -9.00 -3.17 -12.66
CA LEU A 118 -8.43 -2.00 -13.33
C LEU A 118 -8.22 -2.20 -14.85
N ARG A 119 -8.67 -3.33 -15.41
CA ARG A 119 -8.51 -3.67 -16.83
C ARG A 119 -9.03 -2.60 -17.80
N ASP A 120 -10.07 -1.88 -17.40
CA ASP A 120 -10.70 -0.83 -18.20
C ASP A 120 -9.96 0.50 -18.09
N GLU A 121 -9.08 0.62 -17.10
CA GLU A 121 -8.37 1.84 -16.78
C GLU A 121 -6.99 1.91 -17.45
N GLY A 122 -6.29 0.78 -17.54
CA GLY A 122 -4.98 0.65 -18.14
C GLY A 122 -4.54 -0.80 -18.19
N ARG A 123 -3.41 -1.09 -18.83
CA ARG A 123 -2.86 -2.44 -18.85
C ARG A 123 -1.90 -2.63 -17.68
N ILE A 124 -2.22 -3.61 -16.84
CA ILE A 124 -1.36 -4.06 -15.74
C ILE A 124 -0.94 -5.50 -16.02
N LEU A 125 0.33 -5.82 -15.80
CA LEU A 125 0.85 -7.19 -15.84
C LEU A 125 1.50 -7.51 -14.50
N GLU A 126 1.39 -8.77 -14.09
CA GLU A 126 2.08 -9.26 -12.91
C GLU A 126 3.60 -9.18 -13.07
N GLU A 127 4.12 -9.62 -14.21
CA GLU A 127 5.54 -9.59 -14.52
C GLU A 127 5.84 -8.99 -15.89
N LEU A 128 7.10 -8.58 -16.07
CA LEU A 128 7.62 -8.22 -17.39
C LEU A 128 7.59 -9.41 -18.36
N PRO A 129 7.38 -9.17 -19.68
CA PRO A 129 7.57 -10.21 -20.68
C PRO A 129 8.99 -10.82 -20.59
N PRO A 130 9.16 -12.13 -20.86
CA PRO A 130 10.41 -12.86 -20.58
C PRO A 130 11.68 -12.19 -21.13
N ARG A 131 11.60 -11.63 -22.36
CA ARG A 131 12.74 -10.93 -22.99
C ARG A 131 13.15 -9.65 -22.24
N LEU A 132 12.18 -8.94 -21.67
CA LEU A 132 12.43 -7.73 -20.89
C LEU A 132 12.83 -8.06 -19.46
N LYS A 133 12.19 -9.08 -18.84
CA LYS A 133 12.59 -9.60 -17.52
C LYS A 133 14.07 -9.96 -17.49
N LYS A 134 14.54 -10.75 -18.46
CA LYS A 134 15.96 -11.10 -18.62
C LYS A 134 16.88 -9.89 -18.82
N ARG A 135 16.42 -8.81 -19.47
CA ARG A 135 17.22 -7.58 -19.61
C ARG A 135 17.38 -6.87 -18.27
N VAL A 136 16.31 -6.81 -17.49
CA VAL A 136 16.32 -6.19 -16.15
C VAL A 136 17.22 -6.97 -15.20
N GLU A 137 17.12 -8.31 -15.20
CA GLU A 137 17.99 -9.21 -14.41
C GLU A 137 19.49 -9.04 -14.74
N LEU A 138 19.82 -8.69 -15.98
CA LEU A 138 21.19 -8.36 -16.41
C LEU A 138 21.61 -6.92 -16.08
N GLY A 139 20.85 -6.19 -15.27
CA GLY A 139 21.11 -4.80 -14.88
C GLY A 139 20.85 -3.77 -15.98
N ARG A 140 20.21 -4.15 -17.10
CA ARG A 140 19.95 -3.27 -18.26
C ARG A 140 18.61 -2.57 -18.14
N ILE A 141 18.41 -1.88 -17.01
CA ILE A 141 17.23 -1.09 -16.68
C ILE A 141 17.60 0.37 -16.41
N TYR A 142 16.74 1.29 -16.81
CA TYR A 142 16.87 2.69 -16.43
C TYR A 142 16.02 2.94 -15.18
N SER A 143 16.68 3.25 -14.06
CA SER A 143 16.04 3.52 -12.77
C SER A 143 16.24 4.98 -12.37
N MET A 144 15.18 5.64 -11.88
CA MET A 144 15.25 7.01 -11.37
C MET A 144 14.21 7.26 -10.27
N ALA A 145 14.48 8.22 -9.39
CA ALA A 145 13.50 8.70 -8.43
C ALA A 145 12.74 9.88 -9.06
N PRO A 146 11.41 9.84 -9.16
CA PRO A 146 10.63 10.97 -9.64
C PRO A 146 10.60 12.10 -8.61
N ILE A 147 10.39 13.33 -9.07
CA ILE A 147 10.27 14.50 -8.20
C ILE A 147 8.93 14.45 -7.47
N SER A 148 8.96 14.48 -6.12
CA SER A 148 7.75 14.46 -5.30
C SER A 148 6.88 15.71 -5.51
N TRP A 149 5.57 15.52 -5.42
CA TRP A 149 4.53 16.52 -5.65
C TRP A 149 4.53 17.15 -7.05
N SER A 150 5.14 16.48 -8.03
CA SER A 150 5.05 16.90 -9.43
C SER A 150 3.65 16.71 -10.00
N ASP A 151 3.30 17.48 -11.02
CA ASP A 151 2.05 17.30 -11.76
C ASP A 151 2.18 16.21 -12.86
N VAL A 152 1.08 15.90 -13.54
CA VAL A 152 1.08 14.95 -14.66
C VAL A 152 1.92 15.41 -15.86
N LEU A 153 2.17 16.72 -16.03
CA LEU A 153 2.95 17.26 -17.14
C LEU A 153 4.44 16.94 -16.96
N TYR A 154 4.95 16.95 -15.73
CA TYR A 154 6.29 16.43 -15.43
C TYR A 154 6.45 15.00 -15.93
N TYR A 155 5.50 14.10 -15.62
CA TYR A 155 5.57 12.71 -16.06
C TYR A 155 5.51 12.59 -17.58
N HIS A 156 4.67 13.39 -18.24
CA HIS A 156 4.61 13.44 -19.70
C HIS A 156 5.93 13.90 -20.33
N ASN A 157 6.54 14.94 -19.78
CA ASN A 157 7.71 15.56 -20.39
C ASN A 157 9.02 14.88 -20.03
N GLN A 158 9.10 14.23 -18.86
CA GLN A 158 10.33 13.59 -18.37
C GLN A 158 10.29 12.07 -18.51
N ILE A 159 9.19 11.42 -18.12
CA ILE A 159 9.13 9.95 -18.05
C ILE A 159 8.76 9.32 -19.40
N LEU A 160 7.82 9.92 -20.14
CA LEU A 160 7.41 9.38 -21.44
C LEU A 160 8.57 9.30 -22.46
N PRO A 161 9.46 10.31 -22.61
CA PRO A 161 10.61 10.20 -23.51
C PRO A 161 11.61 9.12 -23.08
N LEU A 162 11.86 8.98 -21.78
CA LEU A 162 12.74 7.92 -21.24
C LEU A 162 12.18 6.54 -21.57
N LYS A 163 10.87 6.33 -21.45
CA LYS A 163 10.23 5.08 -21.86
C LYS A 163 10.36 4.81 -23.35
N GLN A 164 10.33 5.83 -24.22
CA GLN A 164 10.57 5.63 -25.65
C GLN A 164 11.99 5.14 -25.95
N LYS A 165 12.97 5.64 -25.19
CA LYS A 165 14.39 5.25 -25.28
C LYS A 165 14.69 3.87 -24.70
N TYR A 166 14.23 3.57 -23.49
CA TYR A 166 14.65 2.37 -22.73
C TYR A 166 13.67 1.20 -22.80
N LYS A 167 12.42 1.42 -23.23
CA LYS A 167 11.27 0.49 -23.23
C LYS A 167 10.76 0.06 -21.85
N VAL A 168 11.64 -0.02 -20.85
CA VAL A 168 11.31 -0.24 -19.43
C VAL A 168 11.93 0.91 -18.65
N VAL A 169 11.12 1.60 -17.85
CA VAL A 169 11.57 2.61 -16.88
C VAL A 169 11.15 2.14 -15.50
N HIS A 170 12.09 2.19 -14.56
CA HIS A 170 11.84 1.90 -13.16
C HIS A 170 11.85 3.19 -12.36
N LEU A 171 10.74 3.47 -11.68
CA LEU A 171 10.67 4.53 -10.70
C LEU A 171 11.01 3.94 -9.34
N ASN A 172 12.22 4.21 -8.85
CA ASN A 172 12.69 3.69 -7.57
C ASN A 172 12.35 4.66 -6.44
N ARG A 173 12.23 4.12 -5.23
CA ARG A 173 12.00 4.90 -4.00
C ARG A 173 10.87 5.90 -4.12
N THR A 174 9.74 5.51 -4.69
CA THR A 174 8.62 6.43 -4.86
C THR A 174 7.87 6.58 -3.55
N ASP A 175 8.37 7.41 -2.63
CA ASP A 175 7.52 8.18 -1.72
C ASP A 175 6.99 9.45 -2.42
N ALA A 176 7.60 9.78 -3.57
CA ALA A 176 7.23 10.83 -4.49
C ALA A 176 5.74 10.77 -4.88
N ARG A 177 5.01 11.79 -4.43
CA ARG A 177 3.58 11.94 -4.67
C ARG A 177 3.31 12.60 -6.01
N LEU A 178 2.24 12.20 -6.68
CA LEU A 178 1.66 13.07 -7.70
C LEU A 178 0.88 14.19 -6.98
N ALA A 179 0.95 15.42 -7.48
CA ALA A 179 0.29 16.57 -6.86
C ALA A 179 -1.21 16.31 -6.57
N ASN A 180 -1.69 16.78 -5.40
CA ASN A 180 -3.11 16.66 -5.05
C ASN A 180 -3.96 17.69 -5.78
N ASN A 181 -3.44 18.92 -5.89
CA ASN A 181 -4.15 20.05 -6.50
C ASN A 181 -3.85 20.13 -8.00
N GLY A 182 -4.76 20.76 -8.75
CA GLY A 182 -4.59 21.03 -10.17
C GLY A 182 -4.65 19.79 -11.09
N GLN A 183 -5.02 18.62 -10.56
CA GLN A 183 -5.15 17.41 -11.37
C GLN A 183 -6.52 17.33 -12.05
N PRO A 184 -6.60 16.78 -13.27
CA PRO A 184 -7.88 16.50 -13.93
C PRO A 184 -8.76 15.58 -13.06
N LEU A 185 -10.07 15.81 -13.08
CA LEU A 185 -11.05 15.05 -12.29
C LEU A 185 -10.95 13.53 -12.51
N GLU A 186 -10.65 13.11 -13.73
CA GLU A 186 -10.52 11.69 -14.09
C GLU A 186 -9.31 11.01 -13.42
N ILE A 187 -8.22 11.76 -13.19
CA ILE A 187 -7.05 11.27 -12.43
C ILE A 187 -7.42 11.06 -10.96
N LEU A 188 -8.15 12.01 -10.37
CA LEU A 188 -8.62 11.90 -8.99
C LEU A 188 -9.56 10.71 -8.83
N LYS A 189 -10.57 10.57 -9.69
CA LYS A 189 -11.50 9.42 -9.67
C LYS A 189 -10.76 8.08 -9.80
N LEU A 190 -9.75 8.01 -10.66
CA LEU A 190 -8.96 6.79 -10.80
C LEU A 190 -8.17 6.47 -9.52
N ARG A 191 -7.50 7.45 -8.91
CA ARG A 191 -6.82 7.24 -7.61
C ARG A 191 -7.78 6.66 -6.56
N PHE A 192 -9.00 7.21 -6.47
CA PHE A 192 -10.03 6.68 -5.57
C PHE A 192 -10.43 5.24 -5.93
N ARG A 193 -10.69 4.97 -7.22
CA ARG A 193 -11.03 3.62 -7.70
C ARG A 193 -9.93 2.62 -7.38
N VAL A 194 -8.66 2.97 -7.57
CA VAL A 194 -7.53 2.10 -7.23
C VAL A 194 -7.49 1.86 -5.73
N ASN A 195 -7.56 2.91 -4.91
CA ASN A 195 -7.42 2.78 -3.47
C ASN A 195 -8.53 1.92 -2.84
N PHE A 196 -9.80 2.17 -3.22
CA PHE A 196 -10.94 1.53 -2.57
C PHE A 196 -11.48 0.32 -3.34
N GLY A 197 -11.27 0.27 -4.64
CA GLY A 197 -11.77 -0.79 -5.52
C GLY A 197 -10.70 -1.77 -5.98
N GLY A 198 -9.47 -1.31 -6.24
CA GLY A 198 -8.39 -2.15 -6.78
C GLY A 198 -7.51 -2.81 -5.72
N LEU A 199 -7.15 -2.07 -4.66
CA LEU A 199 -6.26 -2.54 -3.58
C LEU A 199 -7.03 -3.29 -2.49
N ARG A 200 -7.57 -4.45 -2.89
CA ARG A 200 -8.23 -5.41 -2.01
C ARG A 200 -7.19 -6.31 -1.34
N PHE A 201 -7.33 -6.56 -0.04
CA PHE A 201 -6.46 -7.49 0.65
C PHE A 201 -6.65 -8.93 0.14
N THR A 202 -5.66 -9.79 0.38
CA THR A 202 -5.79 -11.22 0.05
C THR A 202 -7.00 -11.85 0.73
N PRO A 203 -7.61 -12.90 0.13
CA PRO A 203 -8.77 -13.58 0.70
C PRO A 203 -8.56 -14.03 2.16
N GLN A 204 -7.34 -14.45 2.49
CA GLN A 204 -6.94 -14.90 3.83
C GLN A 204 -7.06 -13.76 4.86
N ILE A 205 -6.51 -12.58 4.54
CA ILE A 205 -6.61 -11.39 5.40
C ILE A 205 -8.06 -10.94 5.55
N GLU A 206 -8.82 -10.90 4.45
CA GLU A 206 -10.24 -10.50 4.50
C GLU A 206 -11.13 -11.48 5.28
N GLU A 207 -10.89 -12.78 5.14
CA GLU A 207 -11.62 -13.80 5.90
C GLU A 207 -11.34 -13.69 7.39
N LEU A 208 -10.07 -13.52 7.76
CA LEU A 208 -9.67 -13.29 9.15
C LEU A 208 -10.36 -12.04 9.72
N GLY A 209 -10.30 -10.91 9.00
CA GLY A 209 -10.96 -9.67 9.40
C GLY A 209 -12.48 -9.84 9.57
N ARG A 210 -13.15 -10.51 8.60
CA ARG A 210 -14.59 -10.81 8.69
C ARG A 210 -14.91 -11.73 9.88
N LYS A 211 -14.06 -12.71 10.17
CA LYS A 211 -14.23 -13.62 11.32
C LYS A 211 -14.15 -12.85 12.64
N ILE A 212 -13.16 -11.98 12.80
CA ILE A 212 -13.01 -11.13 14.00
C ILE A 212 -14.27 -10.26 14.18
N VAL A 213 -14.68 -9.54 13.13
CA VAL A 213 -15.87 -8.68 13.18
C VAL A 213 -17.12 -9.49 13.52
N LYS A 214 -17.30 -10.68 12.96
CA LYS A 214 -18.42 -11.57 13.26
C LYS A 214 -18.45 -11.96 14.74
N LEU A 215 -17.30 -12.35 15.30
CA LEU A 215 -17.19 -12.72 16.72
C LEU A 215 -17.48 -11.54 17.65
N MET A 216 -16.99 -10.34 17.32
CA MET A 216 -17.26 -9.14 18.10
C MET A 216 -18.75 -8.79 18.09
N ARG A 217 -19.41 -8.83 16.92
CA ARG A 217 -20.85 -8.57 16.80
C ARG A 217 -21.72 -9.57 17.58
N GLN A 218 -21.28 -10.82 17.69
CA GLN A 218 -21.98 -11.83 18.49
C GLN A 218 -21.97 -11.52 19.99
N LYS A 219 -20.96 -10.77 20.48
CA LYS A 219 -20.86 -10.33 21.88
C LYS A 219 -21.65 -9.04 22.16
N GLY A 220 -22.09 -8.33 21.12
CA GLY A 220 -22.85 -7.08 21.22
C GLY A 220 -22.25 -5.96 20.37
N PRO A 221 -22.80 -4.73 20.50
CA PRO A 221 -22.20 -3.54 19.90
C PRO A 221 -20.76 -3.33 20.40
N PHE A 222 -19.89 -2.85 19.52
CA PHE A 222 -18.48 -2.59 19.87
C PHE A 222 -17.98 -1.30 19.20
N LEU A 223 -16.94 -0.70 19.79
CA LEU A 223 -16.19 0.43 19.25
C LEU A 223 -14.83 -0.08 18.75
N LEU A 224 -14.40 0.40 17.60
CA LEU A 224 -13.06 0.14 17.07
C LEU A 224 -12.27 1.45 17.03
N LEU A 225 -11.10 1.44 17.68
CA LEU A 225 -10.22 2.60 17.78
C LEU A 225 -8.85 2.22 17.25
N HIS A 226 -8.38 2.92 16.23
CA HIS A 226 -7.02 2.77 15.72
C HIS A 226 -6.14 3.85 16.37
N LEU A 227 -5.40 3.45 17.41
CA LEU A 227 -4.43 4.30 18.09
C LEU A 227 -3.05 4.04 17.48
N ARG A 228 -2.48 5.07 16.83
CA ARG A 228 -1.10 5.03 16.37
C ARG A 228 -0.22 5.70 17.43
N TYR A 229 0.40 4.88 18.27
CA TYR A 229 1.27 5.32 19.36
C TYR A 229 2.71 4.93 19.05
N GLU A 230 3.33 5.71 18.16
CA GLU A 230 4.71 5.51 17.68
C GLU A 230 5.54 6.73 18.06
N MET A 231 6.85 6.52 18.29
CA MET A 231 7.74 7.60 18.73
C MET A 231 7.79 8.78 17.76
N ASP A 232 7.70 8.51 16.45
CA ASP A 232 7.62 9.54 15.42
C ASP A 232 6.37 10.41 15.60
N MET A 233 5.20 9.79 15.79
CA MET A 233 3.93 10.48 16.00
C MET A 233 3.91 11.27 17.31
N LEU A 234 4.50 10.75 18.38
CA LEU A 234 4.62 11.46 19.65
C LEU A 234 5.55 12.66 19.55
N ALA A 235 6.71 12.48 18.91
CA ALA A 235 7.65 13.57 18.65
C ALA A 235 6.98 14.68 17.84
N PHE A 236 6.32 14.36 16.72
CA PHE A 236 5.70 15.37 15.85
C PHE A 236 4.43 16.00 16.40
N SER A 237 3.62 15.27 17.18
CA SER A 237 2.40 15.84 17.79
C SER A 237 2.71 16.81 18.94
N GLY A 238 3.92 16.76 19.51
CA GLY A 238 4.27 17.56 20.68
C GLY A 238 3.65 17.06 21.98
N CYS A 239 3.02 15.88 21.97
CA CYS A 239 2.39 15.33 23.16
C CYS A 239 3.45 14.79 24.12
N THR A 240 3.45 15.32 25.35
CA THR A 240 4.33 14.87 26.45
C THR A 240 3.54 14.29 27.62
N LYS A 241 2.23 14.08 27.45
CA LYS A 241 1.35 13.56 28.50
C LYS A 241 1.74 12.12 28.82
N GLY A 242 2.08 11.88 30.08
CA GLY A 242 2.52 10.56 30.55
C GLY A 242 4.01 10.29 30.38
N CYS A 243 4.77 11.21 29.76
CA CYS A 243 6.21 11.09 29.61
C CYS A 243 6.95 11.61 30.86
N ASN A 244 8.05 10.97 31.21
CA ASN A 244 9.03 11.48 32.16
C ASN A 244 10.00 12.49 31.49
N SER A 245 10.85 13.16 32.27
CA SER A 245 11.74 14.21 31.75
C SER A 245 12.72 13.73 30.68
N GLU A 246 13.20 12.49 30.77
CA GLU A 246 14.14 11.91 29.80
C GLU A 246 13.44 11.61 28.47
N GLU A 247 12.26 10.99 28.52
CA GLU A 247 11.42 10.72 27.34
C GLU A 247 11.03 12.03 26.63
N VAL A 248 10.70 13.08 27.39
CA VAL A 248 10.40 14.41 26.83
C VAL A 248 11.61 14.98 26.07
N GLU A 249 12.81 14.81 26.61
CA GLU A 249 14.03 15.25 25.94
C GLU A 249 14.29 14.46 24.67
N GLU A 250 14.11 13.13 24.71
CA GLU A 250 14.26 12.26 23.55
C GLU A 250 13.27 12.61 22.42
N LEU A 251 11.98 12.73 22.74
CA LEU A 251 10.95 13.14 21.78
C LEU A 251 11.25 14.54 21.20
N THR A 252 11.80 15.45 22.02
CA THR A 252 12.19 16.78 21.56
C THR A 252 13.39 16.71 20.62
N ARG A 253 14.40 15.89 20.91
CA ARG A 253 15.54 15.68 20.04
C ARG A 253 15.10 15.10 18.68
N MET A 254 14.23 14.10 18.69
CA MET A 254 13.67 13.51 17.46
C MET A 254 12.86 14.51 16.63
N ARG A 255 12.08 15.39 17.28
CA ARG A 255 11.31 16.43 16.58
C ARG A 255 12.20 17.36 15.76
N TYR A 256 13.40 17.65 16.24
CA TYR A 256 14.34 18.57 15.59
C TYR A 256 15.46 17.87 14.79
N SER A 257 15.53 16.53 14.80
CA SER A 257 16.58 15.79 14.07
C SER A 257 16.32 15.65 12.57
N TYR A 258 15.08 15.85 12.11
CA TYR A 258 14.70 15.74 10.71
C TYR A 258 14.35 17.13 10.13
N PRO A 259 15.23 17.74 9.32
CA PRO A 259 14.89 18.93 8.57
C PRO A 259 13.85 18.55 7.50
N TRP A 260 12.72 19.26 7.53
CA TRP A 260 11.61 19.13 6.58
C TRP A 260 11.96 19.57 5.16
#